data_AF-A0A2J6IXD1-F1
#
_entry.id   AF-A0A2J6IXD1-F1
#
_cell.length_a   1.000
_cell.length_b   1.000
_cell.length_c   1.000
_cell.angle_alpha   90.00
_cell.angle_beta   90.00
_cell.angle_gamma   90.00
#
_symmetry.space_group_name_H-M   'P 1'
#
loop_
_entity.id
_entity.type
_entity.pdbx_description
1 polymer ?
#
loop_
_entity_poly.entity_id
_entity_poly.type
_entity_poly.pdbx_seq_one_letter_code
_entity_poly.pdbx_strand_id
1 'polypeptide(L)' 'MTEKEFQKLCTGTPSGTTLLFHYKGSVIRGRFVGCAEDEIVIEANGRHHVWPRELCDYEESSFPFPPSYS' A
#
# COMPACT_ATOMS: atom_id res chain seq x y z
N MET A 1 -2.44 11.28 -4.39
CA MET A 1 -1.59 10.63 -5.41
C MET A 1 -2.09 10.98 -6.80
N THR A 2 -1.18 11.21 -7.75
CA THR A 2 -1.49 11.41 -9.17
C THR A 2 -1.64 10.07 -9.91
N GLU A 3 -2.24 10.07 -11.10
CA GLU A 3 -2.39 8.88 -11.93
C GLU A 3 -1.04 8.24 -12.31
N LYS A 4 -0.01 9.07 -12.60
CA LYS A 4 1.34 8.59 -12.89
C LYS A 4 1.97 7.86 -11.70
N GLU A 5 1.79 8.38 -10.49
CA GLU A 5 2.31 7.75 -9.28
C GLU A 5 1.58 6.45 -8.98
N PHE A 6 0.26 6.42 -9.19
CA PHE A 6 -0.53 5.20 -9.07
C PHE A 6 -0.05 4.12 -10.04
N GLN A 7 0.08 4.45 -11.34
CA GLN A 7 0.61 3.50 -12.32
C GLN A 7 2.00 2.99 -11.94
N LYS A 8 2.89 3.89 -11.49
CA LYS A 8 4.24 3.53 -11.07
C LYS A 8 4.22 2.54 -9.89
N LEU A 9 3.38 2.77 -8.89
CA LEU A 9 3.18 1.86 -7.77
C LEU A 9 2.69 0.49 -8.25
N CYS A 10 1.64 0.47 -9.08
CA CYS A 10 1.01 -0.77 -9.54
C CYS A 10 1.91 -1.63 -10.42
N THR A 11 2.77 -1.02 -11.25
CA THR A 11 3.69 -1.77 -12.12
C THR A 11 5.06 -2.02 -11.49
N GLY A 12 5.48 -1.15 -10.56
CA GLY A 12 6.84 -1.12 -10.03
C GLY A 12 7.01 -1.81 -8.69
N THR A 13 5.93 -2.00 -7.93
CA THR A 13 6.00 -2.61 -6.61
C THR A 13 5.54 -4.07 -6.66
N PRO A 14 6.39 -5.03 -6.27
CA PRO A 14 6.01 -6.43 -6.19
C PRO A 14 4.90 -6.67 -5.16
N SER A 15 3.96 -7.57 -5.46
CA SER A 15 3.04 -8.10 -4.46
C SER A 15 3.83 -8.69 -3.30
N GLY A 16 3.49 -8.26 -2.09
CA GLY A 16 4.10 -8.68 -0.86
C GLY A 16 5.03 -7.64 -0.23
N THR A 17 5.35 -6.56 -0.94
CA THR A 17 6.15 -5.45 -0.40
C THR A 17 5.42 -4.75 0.74
N THR A 18 6.15 -4.39 1.80
CA THR A 18 5.57 -3.63 2.91
C THR A 18 5.62 -2.14 2.57
N LEU A 19 4.45 -1.51 2.58
CA LEU A 19 4.29 -0.09 2.30
C LEU A 19 3.68 0.63 3.49
N LEU A 20 4.07 1.89 3.65
CA LEU A 20 3.44 2.87 4.52
C LEU A 20 2.71 3.87 3.63
N PHE A 21 1.40 3.98 3.82
CA PHE A 21 0.55 4.90 3.10
C PHE A 21 0.13 6.04 4.02
N HIS A 22 0.37 7.28 3.61
CA HIS A 22 -0.01 8.44 4.41
C HIS A 22 -1.35 8.99 3.92
N TYR A 23 -2.31 9.11 4.84
CA TYR A 23 -3.67 9.59 4.59
C TYR A 23 -4.09 10.58 5.66
N LYS A 24 -4.30 11.86 5.30
CA LYS A 24 -4.87 12.92 6.19
C LYS A 24 -4.36 12.88 7.65
N GLY A 25 -3.03 12.76 7.83
CA GLY A 25 -2.39 12.74 9.15
C GLY A 25 -2.38 11.38 9.86
N SER A 26 -2.87 10.33 9.21
CA SER A 26 -2.78 8.94 9.63
C SER A 26 -1.82 8.17 8.71
N VAL A 27 -1.19 7.12 9.25
CA VAL A 27 -0.32 6.23 8.49
C VAL A 27 -0.90 4.83 8.52
N ILE A 28 -1.13 4.26 7.34
CA ILE A 28 -1.60 2.89 7.18
C ILE A 28 -0.39 2.05 6.78
N ARG A 29 -0.02 1.10 7.64
CA ARG A 29 1.00 0.10 7.34
C ARG A 29 0.34 -1.16 6.82
N GLY A 30 0.72 -1.61 5.63
CA GLY A 30 0.16 -2.83 5.06
C GLY A 30 1.08 -3.49 4.04
N ARG A 31 0.78 -4.74 3.75
CA ARG A 31 1.43 -5.50 2.67
C ARG A 31 0.73 -5.19 1.37
N PHE A 32 1.46 -4.67 0.38
CA PHE A 32 0.93 -4.44 -0.95
C PHE A 32 0.50 -5.76 -1.58
N VAL A 33 -0.76 -5.89 -1.96
CA VAL A 33 -1.27 -7.09 -2.65
C VAL A 33 -1.25 -6.85 -4.16
N GLY A 34 -1.62 -5.65 -4.58
CA GLY A 34 -1.70 -5.26 -5.98
C GLY A 34 -2.60 -4.04 -6.15
N CYS A 35 -2.96 -3.76 -7.40
CA CYS A 35 -3.96 -2.76 -7.73
C CYS A 35 -5.16 -3.41 -8.43
N ALA A 36 -6.35 -2.88 -8.18
CA ALA A 36 -7.55 -3.07 -8.99
C ALA A 36 -7.87 -1.75 -9.69
N GLU A 37 -8.69 -1.75 -10.74
CA GLU A 37 -9.06 -0.63 -11.63
C GLU A 37 -8.54 0.76 -11.22
N ASP A 38 -9.02 1.31 -10.09
CA ASP A 38 -8.60 2.58 -9.50
C ASP A 38 -8.30 2.51 -7.99
N GLU A 39 -7.97 1.33 -7.46
CA GLU A 39 -7.73 1.07 -6.04
C GLU A 39 -6.40 0.36 -5.78
N ILE A 40 -5.78 0.70 -4.65
CA ILE A 40 -4.63 0.00 -4.10
C ILE A 40 -5.13 -1.01 -3.08
N VAL A 41 -4.77 -2.28 -3.27
CA VAL A 41 -5.17 -3.37 -2.38
C VAL A 41 -4.02 -3.70 -1.46
N ILE A 42 -4.27 -3.60 -0.15
CA ILE A 42 -3.27 -3.88 0.88
C ILE A 42 -3.82 -4.86 1.92
N GLU A 43 -2.93 -5.58 2.57
CA GLU A 43 -3.26 -6.48 3.67
C GLU A 43 -2.70 -5.93 4.98
N ALA A 44 -3.59 -5.62 5.92
CA ALA A 44 -3.29 -5.10 7.25
C ALA A 44 -4.41 -5.48 8.21
N ASN A 45 -4.27 -6.57 8.98
CA ASN A 45 -5.36 -7.13 9.80
C ASN A 45 -6.63 -7.50 8.99
N GLY A 46 -6.44 -7.87 7.72
CA GLY A 46 -7.51 -8.07 6.75
C GLY A 46 -7.17 -7.41 5.42
N ARG A 47 -8.05 -7.55 4.43
CA ARG A 47 -7.89 -6.94 3.11
C ARG A 47 -8.53 -5.56 3.09
N HIS A 48 -7.75 -4.56 2.72
CA HIS A 48 -8.19 -3.17 2.62
C HIS A 48 -8.02 -2.66 1.19
N HIS A 49 -8.98 -1.84 0.79
CA HIS A 49 -9.01 -1.15 -0.50
C HIS A 49 -8.80 0.33 -0.21
N VAL A 50 -7.78 0.91 -0.82
CA VAL A 50 -7.36 2.28 -0.56
C VAL A 50 -7.43 3.06 -1.86
N TRP A 51 -8.11 4.19 -1.81
CA TRP A 51 -8.31 5.03 -2.98
C TRP A 51 -7.06 5.92 -3.18
N PRO A 52 -6.38 5.88 -4.34
CA PRO A 52 -5.15 6.63 -4.58
C PRO A 52 -5.34 8.14 -4.40
N ARG A 53 -6.53 8.64 -4.73
CA ARG A 53 -6.88 10.07 -4.61
C ARG A 53 -6.93 10.54 -3.16
N GLU A 54 -7.15 9.63 -2.23
CA GLU A 54 -7.19 9.93 -0.80
C GLU A 54 -5.79 9.99 -0.19
N LEU A 55 -4.83 9.28 -0.78
CA LEU A 55 -3.45 9.21 -0.30
C LEU A 55 -2.65 10.47 -0.61
N CYS A 56 -1.87 10.91 0.38
CA CYS A 56 -0.90 11.99 0.21
C CYS A 56 0.34 11.48 -0.55
N ASP A 57 0.96 10.43 -0.02
CA ASP A 57 2.14 9.75 -0.57
C ASP A 57 2.24 8.31 -0.04
N TYR A 58 3.32 7.61 -0.42
CA TYR A 58 3.66 6.28 0.09
C TYR A 58 5.17 6.10 0.16
N GLU A 59 5.62 5.22 1.04
CA GLU A 59 7.03 4.84 1.17
C GLU A 59 7.19 3.33 1.41
N GLU A 60 8.28 2.77 0.90
CA GLU A 60 8.67 1.39 1.20
C GLU A 60 9.22 1.33 2.63
N SER A 61 8.73 0.37 3.40
CA SER A 61 9.23 0.14 4.75
C SER A 61 10.12 -1.08 4.80
N SER A 62 11.35 -0.90 5.26
CA SER A 62 12.30 -1.98 5.54
C SER A 62 12.02 -2.70 6.87
N PHE A 63 11.05 -2.25 7.65
CA PHE A 63 10.74 -2.87 8.94
C PHE A 63 10.12 -4.26 8.73
N PRO A 64 10.72 -5.33 9.26
CA PRO A 64 10.15 -6.66 9.17
C PRO A 64 8.79 -6.69 9.88
N PHE A 65 7.83 -7.40 9.29
CA PHE A 65 6.66 -7.84 10.04
C PHE A 65 7.13 -8.87 11.09
N PRO A 66 6.51 -8.91 12.29
CA PRO A 66 6.68 -10.09 13.15
C PRO A 66 6.29 -11.33 12.33
N PRO A 67 7.04 -12.43 12.42
CA PRO A 67 6.77 -13.63 11.64
C PRO A 67 5.32 -14.06 11.89
N SER A 68 4.62 -14.45 10.82
CA SER A 68 3.33 -15.11 10.94
C SER A 68 3.56 -16.41 11.71
N TYR A 69 3.19 -16.46 12.98
CA TYR A 69 3.13 -17.71 13.70
C TYR A 69 2.12 -18.60 12.98
N SER A 70 2.64 -19.71 12.47
CA SER A 70 1.90 -20.78 11.78
C SER A 70 1.20 -21.67 12.81
#